data_AF-A0A537NDY1-F1
#
_entry.id   AF-A0A537NDY1-F1
#
_cell.length_a   1.000
_cell.length_b   1.000
_cell.length_c   1.000
_cell.angle_alpha   90.00
_cell.angle_beta   90.00
_cell.angle_gamma   90.00
#
_symmetry.space_group_name_H-M   'P 1'
#
loop_
_entity.id
_entity.type
_entity.pdbx_description
1 polymer ?
#
loop_
_entity_poly.entity_id
_entity_poly.type
_entity_poly.pdbx_seq_one_letter_code
_entity_poly.pdbx_strand_id
1 'polypeptide(L)'
;MNYNASTKVPFMPEPRRSAPAKLAPADVEWVAAAVGRLVRAGRAKRGMTRRQLAHASGASERYLAQIEAGAGNPSVIVLAAVAEALDVPISDLLPRPKERMPAMARILDLVARAPASDLPMAAELLEACTGDAFSVGRAQRIALIGLRGAGKSTLGRKLGDQLGFPFIELDPLVEQEYGAPIPDLIEMAGVATFRRYERACLDRVIAQQDAAVIATAGGIVSNVETFGVLLRSTHTVWIKARPDEHMSRVVQQGDFRPMAKNREAMADLNAILEARAADYARAHAVLETSGDPIERSCEKLLQIAKRLLASAPPERPPPAAGEILSDHARGGPL
;
A
#
# COMPACT_ATOMS: atom_id res chain seq x y z
N MET A 1 49.74 4.78 26.58
CA MET A 1 49.61 3.40 26.08
C MET A 1 48.46 3.39 25.08
N ASN A 2 48.79 3.23 23.80
CA ASN A 2 47.84 3.12 22.70
C ASN A 2 47.17 1.75 22.73
N TYR A 3 45.84 1.71 22.61
CA TYR A 3 45.15 0.53 22.08
C TYR A 3 44.13 0.96 21.05
N ASN A 4 44.54 0.76 19.80
CA ASN A 4 43.75 0.90 18.59
C ASN A 4 43.21 -0.51 18.29
N ALA A 5 41.93 -0.77 18.55
CA ALA A 5 41.29 -2.05 18.24
C ALA A 5 40.26 -1.84 17.13
N SER A 6 40.80 -1.87 15.91
CA SER A 6 40.06 -1.94 14.65
C SER A 6 39.29 -3.26 14.61
N THR A 7 37.98 -3.20 14.91
CA THR A 7 37.10 -4.36 14.71
C THR A 7 36.54 -4.26 13.29
N LYS A 8 37.26 -4.90 12.35
CA LYS A 8 36.76 -5.14 10.99
C LYS A 8 35.48 -5.98 11.11
N VAL A 9 34.34 -5.36 10.81
CA VAL A 9 33.09 -6.09 10.57
C VAL A 9 33.33 -6.98 9.33
N PRO A 10 33.01 -8.28 9.37
CA PRO A 10 33.20 -9.15 8.22
C PRO A 10 32.32 -8.66 7.05
N PHE A 11 32.94 -8.52 5.88
CA PHE A 11 32.26 -8.27 4.61
C PHE A 11 31.29 -9.42 4.34
N MET A 12 30.00 -9.21 4.65
CA MET A 12 28.93 -10.08 4.18
C MET A 12 28.68 -9.75 2.70
N PRO A 13 28.71 -10.74 1.78
CA PRO A 13 28.40 -10.48 0.39
C PRO A 13 26.99 -9.91 0.26
N GLU A 14 26.84 -8.86 -0.55
CA GLU A 14 25.58 -8.17 -0.82
C GLU A 14 24.42 -9.17 -1.06
N PRO A 15 23.22 -8.95 -0.48
CA PRO A 15 22.05 -9.63 -0.98
C PRO A 15 21.89 -9.22 -2.44
N ARG A 16 22.00 -10.22 -3.34
CA ARG A 16 21.87 -10.04 -4.79
C ARG A 16 20.70 -9.12 -5.08
N ARG A 17 20.98 -7.98 -5.74
CA ARG A 17 19.98 -7.09 -6.36
C ARG A 17 18.87 -7.96 -6.96
N SER A 18 17.70 -8.00 -6.35
CA SER A 18 16.55 -8.62 -7.00
C SER A 18 16.21 -7.73 -8.18
N ALA A 19 16.40 -8.27 -9.39
CA ALA A 19 15.86 -7.70 -10.61
C ALA A 19 14.39 -7.31 -10.39
N PRO A 20 13.85 -6.29 -11.11
CA PRO A 20 12.42 -5.97 -11.04
C PRO A 20 11.64 -7.28 -11.07
N ALA A 21 10.77 -7.49 -10.08
CA ALA A 21 10.07 -8.76 -9.91
C ALA A 21 9.49 -9.17 -11.26
N LYS A 22 10.11 -10.18 -11.89
CA LYS A 22 9.54 -10.81 -13.07
C LYS A 22 8.16 -11.27 -12.62
N LEU A 23 7.12 -10.98 -13.40
CA LEU A 23 5.80 -11.55 -13.15
C LEU A 23 5.99 -13.05 -12.85
N ALA A 24 5.33 -13.53 -11.79
CA ALA A 24 5.44 -14.94 -11.45
C ALA A 24 5.06 -15.75 -12.70
N PRO A 25 5.73 -16.88 -12.99
CA PRO A 25 5.44 -17.68 -14.19
C PRO A 25 3.94 -17.97 -14.38
N ALA A 26 3.22 -18.20 -13.27
CA ALA A 26 1.78 -18.40 -13.24
C ALA A 26 0.95 -17.19 -13.72
N ASP A 27 1.38 -15.97 -13.44
CA ASP A 27 0.69 -14.74 -13.87
C ASP A 27 0.83 -14.54 -15.38
N VAL A 28 2.03 -14.83 -15.92
CA VAL A 28 2.31 -14.75 -17.37
C VAL A 28 1.50 -15.79 -18.14
N GLU A 29 1.41 -17.02 -17.64
CA GLU A 29 0.60 -18.09 -18.21
C GLU A 29 -0.90 -17.75 -18.20
N TRP A 30 -1.39 -17.15 -17.11
CA TRP A 30 -2.78 -16.68 -17.02
C TRP A 30 -3.07 -15.59 -18.06
N VAL A 31 -2.20 -14.59 -18.19
CA VAL A 31 -2.35 -13.51 -19.17
C VAL A 31 -2.39 -14.07 -20.59
N ALA A 32 -1.44 -14.94 -20.94
CA ALA A 32 -1.35 -15.53 -22.27
C ALA A 32 -2.60 -16.37 -22.61
N ALA A 33 -3.07 -17.20 -21.66
CA ALA A 33 -4.30 -17.97 -21.82
C ALA A 33 -5.54 -17.06 -21.97
N ALA A 34 -5.60 -15.94 -21.26
CA ALA A 34 -6.73 -15.02 -21.34
C ALA A 34 -6.75 -14.22 -22.65
N VAL A 35 -5.59 -13.74 -23.12
CA VAL A 35 -5.45 -13.13 -24.46
C VAL A 35 -5.88 -14.12 -25.54
N GLY A 36 -5.43 -15.38 -25.47
CA GLY A 36 -5.82 -16.42 -26.42
C GLY A 36 -7.34 -16.65 -26.50
N ARG A 37 -8.01 -16.69 -25.35
CA ARG A 37 -9.49 -16.78 -25.29
C ARG A 37 -10.16 -15.56 -25.92
N LEU A 38 -9.65 -14.35 -25.68
CA LEU A 38 -10.21 -13.10 -26.22
C LEU A 38 -10.06 -13.03 -27.75
N VAL A 39 -8.90 -13.37 -28.29
CA VAL A 39 -8.66 -13.46 -29.75
C VAL A 39 -9.61 -14.48 -30.38
N ARG A 40 -9.72 -15.68 -29.81
CA ARG A 40 -10.64 -16.72 -30.30
C ARG A 40 -12.10 -16.27 -30.25
N ALA A 41 -12.51 -15.60 -29.18
CA ALA A 41 -13.88 -15.09 -29.03
C ALA A 41 -14.19 -13.95 -30.01
N GLY A 42 -13.27 -13.00 -30.20
CA GLY A 42 -13.38 -11.93 -31.20
C GLY A 42 -13.49 -12.50 -32.61
N ARG A 43 -12.65 -13.48 -32.94
CA ARG A 43 -12.69 -14.20 -34.22
C ARG A 43 -14.04 -14.90 -34.45
N ALA A 44 -14.55 -15.62 -33.45
CA ALA A 44 -15.84 -16.30 -33.52
C ALA A 44 -17.00 -15.31 -33.73
N LYS A 45 -16.99 -14.16 -33.03
CA LYS A 45 -17.98 -13.09 -33.21
C LYS A 45 -17.98 -12.51 -34.63
N ARG A 46 -16.81 -12.44 -35.27
CA ARG A 46 -16.64 -11.94 -36.65
C ARG A 46 -16.88 -13.02 -37.72
N GLY A 47 -17.21 -14.26 -37.33
CA GLY A 47 -17.38 -15.37 -38.27
C GLY A 47 -16.09 -15.75 -39.02
N MET A 48 -14.92 -15.40 -38.48
CA MET A 48 -13.64 -15.60 -39.15
C MET A 48 -13.05 -16.98 -38.85
N THR A 49 -12.47 -17.62 -39.85
CA THR A 49 -11.55 -18.75 -39.67
C THR A 49 -10.18 -18.26 -39.21
N ARG A 50 -9.39 -19.13 -38.57
CA ARG A 50 -8.04 -18.77 -38.11
C ARG A 50 -7.15 -18.33 -39.28
N ARG A 51 -7.27 -18.99 -40.44
CA ARG A 51 -6.59 -18.62 -41.68
C ARG A 51 -6.98 -17.23 -42.20
N GLN A 52 -8.25 -16.86 -42.11
CA GLN A 52 -8.71 -15.52 -42.51
C GLN A 52 -8.15 -14.44 -41.58
N LEU A 53 -8.16 -14.68 -40.27
CA LEU A 53 -7.56 -13.75 -39.32
C LEU A 53 -6.04 -13.62 -39.53
N ALA A 54 -5.35 -14.74 -39.80
CA ALA A 54 -3.92 -14.76 -40.12
C ALA A 54 -3.60 -13.85 -41.31
N HIS A 55 -4.36 -14.00 -42.39
CA HIS A 55 -4.21 -13.21 -43.59
C HIS A 55 -4.48 -11.71 -43.33
N ALA A 56 -5.57 -11.38 -42.62
CA ALA A 56 -5.95 -10.01 -42.33
C ALA A 56 -5.00 -9.30 -41.35
N SER A 57 -4.40 -10.01 -40.39
CA SER A 57 -3.49 -9.43 -39.40
C SER A 57 -2.00 -9.51 -39.80
N GLY A 58 -1.68 -10.10 -40.95
CA GLY A 58 -0.29 -10.36 -41.38
C GLY A 58 0.47 -11.39 -40.51
N ALA A 59 -0.21 -12.13 -39.64
CA ALA A 59 0.39 -13.15 -38.79
C ALA A 59 0.32 -14.54 -39.45
N SER A 60 1.19 -15.47 -39.08
CA SER A 60 1.06 -16.85 -39.58
C SER A 60 -0.08 -17.59 -38.89
N GLU A 61 -0.75 -18.49 -39.61
CA GLU A 61 -1.84 -19.31 -39.06
C GLU A 61 -1.36 -20.19 -37.89
N ARG A 62 -0.12 -20.70 -37.97
CA ARG A 62 0.53 -21.45 -36.87
C ARG A 62 0.72 -20.58 -35.63
N TYR A 63 1.12 -19.31 -35.82
CA TYR A 63 1.35 -18.41 -34.69
C TYR A 63 0.03 -17.97 -34.05
N LEU A 64 -1.01 -17.70 -34.84
CA LEU A 64 -2.36 -17.49 -34.29
C LEU A 64 -2.88 -18.70 -33.53
N ALA A 65 -2.56 -19.92 -33.97
CA ALA A 65 -2.93 -21.13 -33.23
C ALA A 65 -2.23 -21.19 -31.86
N GLN A 66 -0.95 -20.78 -31.78
CA GLN A 66 -0.23 -20.69 -30.51
C GLN A 66 -0.78 -19.59 -29.59
N ILE A 67 -1.14 -18.43 -30.14
CA ILE A 67 -1.77 -17.34 -29.40
C ILE A 67 -3.12 -17.80 -28.84
N GLU A 68 -4.01 -18.37 -29.67
CA GLU A 68 -5.33 -18.85 -29.23
C GLU A 68 -5.27 -19.99 -28.20
N ALA A 69 -4.21 -20.80 -28.23
CA ALA A 69 -3.96 -21.87 -27.26
C ALA A 69 -3.36 -21.35 -25.93
N GLY A 70 -3.01 -20.07 -25.83
CA GLY A 70 -2.36 -19.49 -24.66
C GLY A 70 -0.87 -19.83 -24.51
N ALA A 71 -0.27 -20.42 -25.54
CA ALA A 71 1.14 -20.81 -25.56
C ALA A 71 2.05 -19.77 -26.25
N GLY A 72 1.46 -18.67 -26.74
CA GLY A 72 2.17 -17.60 -27.46
C GLY A 72 2.37 -16.34 -26.62
N ASN A 73 3.48 -15.64 -26.85
CA ASN A 73 3.74 -14.30 -26.32
C ASN A 73 3.74 -13.29 -27.48
N PRO A 74 2.56 -12.87 -27.97
CA PRO A 74 2.49 -11.92 -29.07
C PRO A 74 3.13 -10.58 -28.69
N SER A 75 3.96 -10.03 -29.58
CA SER A 75 4.40 -8.65 -29.41
C SER A 75 3.19 -7.71 -29.46
N VAL A 76 3.30 -6.54 -28.86
CA VAL A 76 2.25 -5.51 -28.87
C VAL A 76 1.85 -5.14 -30.31
N ILE A 77 2.81 -5.15 -31.24
CA ILE A 77 2.58 -4.88 -32.67
C ILE A 77 1.68 -5.95 -33.30
N VAL A 78 1.96 -7.23 -33.04
CA VAL A 78 1.13 -8.34 -33.54
C VAL A 78 -0.27 -8.27 -32.93
N LEU A 79 -0.38 -7.96 -31.63
CA LEU A 79 -1.67 -7.83 -30.96
C LEU A 79 -2.49 -6.66 -31.52
N ALA A 80 -1.85 -5.53 -31.85
CA ALA A 80 -2.49 -4.39 -32.50
C ALA A 80 -3.04 -4.76 -33.89
N ALA A 81 -2.25 -5.44 -34.71
CA ALA A 81 -2.68 -5.91 -36.03
C ALA A 81 -3.83 -6.93 -35.95
N VAL A 82 -3.82 -7.81 -34.94
CA VAL A 82 -4.95 -8.73 -34.68
C VAL A 82 -6.20 -7.97 -34.23
N ALA A 83 -6.05 -6.94 -33.39
CA ALA A 83 -7.16 -6.10 -32.95
C ALA A 83 -7.79 -5.32 -34.11
N GLU A 84 -6.96 -4.74 -34.98
CA GLU A 84 -7.38 -4.06 -36.21
C GLU A 84 -8.11 -5.00 -37.16
N ALA A 85 -7.58 -6.21 -37.40
CA ALA A 85 -8.22 -7.23 -38.22
C ALA A 85 -9.57 -7.72 -37.65
N LEU A 86 -9.71 -7.72 -36.32
CA LEU A 86 -10.96 -8.02 -35.62
C LEU A 86 -11.88 -6.79 -35.47
N ASP A 87 -11.43 -5.62 -35.89
CA ASP A 87 -12.11 -4.32 -35.77
C ASP A 87 -12.61 -4.09 -34.33
N VAL A 88 -11.67 -4.22 -33.38
CA VAL A 88 -11.86 -3.94 -31.95
C VAL A 88 -10.67 -3.12 -31.43
N PRO A 89 -10.86 -2.30 -30.37
CA PRO A 89 -9.72 -1.65 -29.74
C PRO A 89 -8.78 -2.69 -29.11
N ILE A 90 -7.47 -2.43 -29.13
CA ILE A 90 -6.46 -3.35 -28.56
C ILE A 90 -6.71 -3.67 -27.08
N SER A 91 -7.33 -2.74 -26.34
CA SER A 91 -7.70 -2.91 -24.93
C SER A 91 -8.76 -4.00 -24.69
N ASP A 92 -9.50 -4.43 -25.72
CA ASP A 92 -10.46 -5.53 -25.63
C ASP A 92 -9.81 -6.91 -25.80
N LEU A 93 -8.57 -6.95 -26.29
CA LEU A 93 -7.75 -8.17 -26.33
C LEU A 93 -6.89 -8.36 -25.08
N LEU A 94 -6.87 -7.37 -24.18
CA LEU A 94 -6.18 -7.45 -22.90
C LEU A 94 -7.12 -7.96 -21.80
N PRO A 95 -6.69 -8.91 -20.96
CA PRO A 95 -7.53 -9.45 -19.91
C PRO A 95 -7.84 -8.41 -18.85
N ARG A 96 -9.13 -8.13 -18.65
CA ARG A 96 -9.65 -7.42 -17.48
C ARG A 96 -10.07 -8.47 -16.42
N PRO A 97 -9.91 -8.21 -15.11
CA PRO A 97 -10.43 -9.12 -14.08
C PRO A 97 -11.97 -9.19 -14.20
N LYS A 98 -12.48 -10.22 -14.86
CA LYS A 98 -13.88 -10.33 -15.34
C LYS A 98 -14.93 -10.41 -14.22
N GLU A 99 -14.58 -10.94 -13.07
CA GLU A 99 -15.53 -11.23 -11.99
C GLU A 99 -15.79 -10.02 -11.07
N ARG A 100 -14.86 -9.06 -11.02
CA ARG A 100 -14.97 -7.90 -10.12
C ARG A 100 -15.94 -6.83 -10.64
N MET A 101 -16.13 -6.70 -11.96
CA MET A 101 -16.80 -5.54 -12.55
C MET A 101 -18.31 -5.43 -12.21
N PRO A 102 -19.14 -6.48 -12.31
CA PRO A 102 -20.56 -6.38 -11.97
C PRO A 102 -20.80 -6.16 -10.47
N ALA A 103 -20.03 -6.85 -9.62
CA ALA A 103 -20.10 -6.69 -8.17
C ALA A 103 -19.63 -5.28 -7.74
N MET A 104 -18.54 -4.78 -8.32
CA MET A 104 -18.03 -3.43 -8.08
C MET A 104 -19.05 -2.36 -8.47
N ALA A 105 -19.67 -2.48 -9.65
CA ALA A 105 -20.70 -1.54 -10.09
C ALA A 105 -21.87 -1.48 -9.10
N ARG A 106 -22.31 -2.65 -8.59
CA ARG A 106 -23.36 -2.74 -7.56
C ARG A 106 -22.93 -2.11 -6.23
N ILE A 107 -21.69 -2.32 -5.79
CA ILE A 107 -21.16 -1.72 -4.55
C ILE A 107 -21.12 -0.19 -4.68
N LEU A 108 -20.60 0.34 -5.79
CA LEU A 108 -20.54 1.78 -6.04
C LEU A 108 -21.93 2.42 -6.08
N ASP A 109 -22.91 1.75 -6.68
CA ASP A 109 -24.31 2.19 -6.74
C ASP A 109 -24.99 2.15 -5.34
N LEU A 110 -24.62 1.21 -4.46
CA LEU A 110 -25.08 1.21 -3.07
C LEU A 110 -24.46 2.36 -2.28
N VAL A 111 -23.15 2.59 -2.41
CA VAL A 111 -22.44 3.69 -1.76
C VAL A 111 -22.98 5.06 -2.19
N ALA A 112 -23.29 5.23 -3.49
CA ALA A 112 -23.81 6.48 -4.03
C ALA A 112 -25.22 6.85 -3.49
N ARG A 113 -26.00 5.86 -3.04
CA ARG A 113 -27.37 6.05 -2.53
C ARG A 113 -27.45 6.05 -1.01
N ALA A 114 -26.40 5.63 -0.32
CA ALA A 114 -26.37 5.57 1.13
C ALA A 114 -26.25 6.98 1.74
N PRO A 115 -26.95 7.26 2.86
CA PRO A 115 -26.69 8.46 3.66
C PRO A 115 -25.22 8.52 4.10
N ALA A 116 -24.64 9.73 4.13
CA ALA A 116 -23.24 9.91 4.53
C ALA A 116 -22.93 9.40 5.95
N SER A 117 -23.93 9.38 6.85
CA SER A 117 -23.83 8.80 8.20
C SER A 117 -23.60 7.29 8.22
N ASP A 118 -23.99 6.59 7.15
CA ASP A 118 -24.01 5.13 7.10
C ASP A 118 -22.77 4.57 6.40
N LEU A 119 -22.04 5.41 5.67
CA LEU A 119 -20.81 5.06 4.99
C LEU A 119 -19.71 4.50 5.92
N PRO A 120 -19.50 5.01 7.15
CA PRO A 120 -18.55 4.42 8.08
C PRO A 120 -18.89 2.97 8.43
N MET A 121 -20.16 2.69 8.76
CA MET A 121 -20.62 1.33 9.07
C MET A 121 -20.53 0.41 7.85
N ALA A 122 -20.88 0.90 6.65
CA ALA A 122 -20.75 0.13 5.41
C ALA A 122 -19.28 -0.22 5.10
N ALA A 123 -18.36 0.71 5.36
CA ALA A 123 -16.93 0.46 5.24
C ALA A 123 -16.46 -0.61 6.24
N GLU A 124 -16.86 -0.52 7.52
CA GLU A 124 -16.55 -1.53 8.53
C GLU A 124 -17.07 -2.93 8.16
N LEU A 125 -18.29 -3.02 7.64
CA LEU A 125 -18.87 -4.28 7.17
C LEU A 125 -18.12 -4.85 5.97
N LEU A 126 -17.76 -4.01 4.98
CA LEU A 126 -16.96 -4.44 3.84
C LEU A 126 -15.57 -4.91 4.28
N GLU A 127 -14.92 -4.20 5.20
CA GLU A 127 -13.66 -4.62 5.80
C GLU A 127 -13.80 -5.99 6.50
N ALA A 128 -14.84 -6.20 7.30
CA ALA A 128 -15.12 -7.48 7.95
C ALA A 128 -15.41 -8.63 6.96
N CYS A 129 -16.10 -8.34 5.85
CA CYS A 129 -16.39 -9.29 4.78
C CYS A 129 -15.15 -9.65 3.94
N THR A 130 -14.16 -8.77 3.85
CA THR A 130 -12.91 -9.04 3.11
C THR A 130 -11.98 -10.06 3.77
N GLY A 131 -12.41 -10.67 4.89
CA GLY A 131 -12.04 -12.01 5.33
C GLY A 131 -10.64 -12.45 4.94
N ASP A 132 -9.71 -12.24 5.85
CA ASP A 132 -8.29 -12.29 5.61
C ASP A 132 -7.73 -13.54 4.96
N ALA A 133 -7.23 -13.34 3.75
CA ALA A 133 -5.95 -13.90 3.35
C ALA A 133 -4.76 -13.01 3.79
N PHE A 134 -5.00 -11.81 4.40
CA PHE A 134 -3.97 -10.80 4.67
C PHE A 134 -4.09 -9.96 5.99
N SER A 135 -4.96 -10.27 6.95
CA SER A 135 -4.99 -9.55 8.25
C SER A 135 -3.88 -10.12 9.07
N VAL A 136 -2.79 -9.43 8.96
CA VAL A 136 -2.14 -9.04 10.19
C VAL A 136 -3.12 -8.08 10.85
N GLY A 137 -3.90 -8.56 11.84
CA GLY A 137 -4.70 -7.67 12.68
C GLY A 137 -3.84 -6.53 13.23
N ARG A 138 -4.45 -5.49 13.81
CA ARG A 138 -3.68 -4.33 14.30
C ARG A 138 -2.57 -4.70 15.30
N ALA A 139 -2.67 -5.89 15.92
CA ALA A 139 -1.73 -6.43 16.90
C ALA A 139 -1.47 -5.37 17.99
N GLN A 140 -0.33 -5.42 18.66
CA GLN A 140 0.07 -4.38 19.62
C GLN A 140 0.89 -3.28 18.93
N ARG A 141 0.53 -2.91 17.69
CA ARG A 141 1.25 -1.88 16.92
C ARG A 141 0.53 -0.55 16.95
N ILE A 142 1.27 0.52 17.21
CA ILE A 142 0.78 1.89 17.22
C ILE A 142 1.53 2.67 16.16
N ALA A 143 0.83 3.26 15.20
CA ALA A 143 1.44 4.13 14.19
C ALA A 143 1.19 5.61 14.52
N LEU A 144 2.24 6.42 14.50
CA LEU A 144 2.16 7.87 14.68
C LEU A 144 2.27 8.54 13.31
N ILE A 145 1.22 9.27 12.93
CA ILE A 145 1.17 10.06 11.69
C ILE A 145 1.08 11.55 12.02
N GLY A 146 1.44 12.40 11.06
CA GLY A 146 1.42 13.85 11.21
C GLY A 146 2.60 14.51 10.51
N LEU A 147 2.59 15.82 10.39
CA LEU A 147 3.65 16.55 9.70
C LEU A 147 5.02 16.42 10.36
N ARG A 148 6.06 16.76 9.60
CA ARG A 148 7.41 16.95 10.16
C ARG A 148 7.34 18.00 11.27
N GLY A 149 8.11 17.80 12.35
CA GLY A 149 8.03 18.66 13.54
C GLY A 149 6.82 18.41 14.45
N ALA A 150 5.88 17.51 14.11
CA ALA A 150 4.75 17.17 15.02
C ALA A 150 5.19 16.56 16.36
N GLY A 151 6.42 16.06 16.46
CA GLY A 151 6.94 15.39 17.66
C GLY A 151 6.83 13.86 17.63
N LYS A 152 6.54 13.25 16.46
CA LYS A 152 6.39 11.79 16.30
C LYS A 152 7.58 11.01 16.84
N SER A 153 8.80 11.40 16.52
CA SER A 153 10.01 10.68 16.97
C SER A 153 10.22 10.79 18.49
N THR A 154 10.01 11.98 19.06
CA THR A 154 10.15 12.22 20.50
C THR A 154 9.07 11.50 21.30
N LEU A 155 7.80 11.67 20.92
CA LEU A 155 6.67 11.04 21.59
C LEU A 155 6.67 9.52 21.39
N GLY A 156 7.02 9.06 20.18
CA GLY A 156 7.05 7.64 19.84
C GLY A 156 8.12 6.87 20.61
N ARG A 157 9.32 7.44 20.76
CA ARG A 157 10.38 6.83 21.58
C ARG A 157 9.95 6.69 23.05
N LYS A 158 9.44 7.77 23.65
CA LYS A 158 8.93 7.76 25.02
C LYS A 158 7.76 6.79 25.21
N LEU A 159 6.85 6.70 24.23
CA LEU A 159 5.74 5.75 24.25
C LEU A 159 6.25 4.30 24.18
N GLY A 160 7.22 4.02 23.30
CA GLY A 160 7.87 2.72 23.19
C GLY A 160 8.49 2.30 24.51
N ASP A 161 9.26 3.18 25.14
CA ASP A 161 9.90 2.94 26.45
C ASP A 161 8.85 2.62 27.54
N GLN A 162 7.73 3.35 27.57
CA GLN A 162 6.67 3.15 28.56
C GLN A 162 5.84 1.88 28.34
N LEU A 163 5.67 1.45 27.09
CA LEU A 163 4.94 0.22 26.73
C LEU A 163 5.85 -1.02 26.69
N GLY A 164 7.18 -0.84 26.69
CA GLY A 164 8.14 -1.90 26.43
C GLY A 164 8.15 -2.35 24.96
N PHE A 165 7.75 -1.48 24.03
CA PHE A 165 7.64 -1.78 22.60
C PHE A 165 8.81 -1.16 21.83
N PRO A 166 9.33 -1.83 20.78
CA PRO A 166 10.34 -1.24 19.91
C PRO A 166 9.79 0.00 19.21
N PHE A 167 10.59 1.08 19.21
CA PHE A 167 10.31 2.27 18.43
C PHE A 167 11.00 2.20 17.06
N ILE A 168 10.22 2.34 15.99
CA ILE A 168 10.67 2.16 14.61
C ILE A 168 10.29 3.40 13.80
N GLU A 169 11.25 3.98 13.10
CA GLU A 169 11.00 5.06 12.13
C GLU A 169 11.12 4.49 10.72
N LEU A 170 10.10 4.72 9.87
CA LEU A 170 10.13 4.21 8.50
C LEU A 170 11.20 4.91 7.63
N ASP A 171 11.43 6.20 7.84
CA ASP A 171 12.35 6.98 7.00
C ASP A 171 13.80 6.39 7.04
N PRO A 172 14.42 6.14 8.21
CA PRO A 172 15.72 5.49 8.28
C PRO A 172 15.74 4.07 7.68
N LEU A 173 14.65 3.31 7.78
CA LEU A 173 14.57 1.98 7.16
C LEU A 173 14.58 2.07 5.64
N VAL A 174 13.89 3.07 5.06
CA VAL A 174 13.89 3.33 3.62
C VAL A 174 15.29 3.74 3.16
N GLU A 175 15.96 4.64 3.89
CA GLU A 175 17.33 5.08 3.57
C GLU A 175 18.32 3.93 3.64
N GLN A 176 18.21 3.07 4.66
CA GLN A 176 19.04 1.88 4.80
C GLN A 176 18.82 0.87 3.67
N GLU A 177 17.55 0.63 3.31
CA GLU A 177 17.21 -0.35 2.26
C GLU A 177 17.64 0.13 0.87
N TYR A 178 17.48 1.43 0.58
CA TYR A 178 17.89 2.01 -0.69
C TYR A 178 19.41 2.26 -0.77
N GLY A 179 20.05 2.57 0.37
CA GLY A 179 21.47 2.89 0.46
C GLY A 179 21.82 4.36 0.21
N ALA A 180 20.82 5.26 0.25
CA ALA A 180 21.02 6.70 0.15
C ALA A 180 19.92 7.48 0.90
N PRO A 181 20.17 8.74 1.28
CA PRO A 181 19.15 9.61 1.89
C PRO A 181 17.89 9.74 1.03
N ILE A 182 16.73 9.92 1.68
CA ILE A 182 15.45 10.06 0.97
C ILE A 182 15.45 11.20 -0.08
N PRO A 183 16.04 12.39 0.18
CA PRO A 183 16.13 13.44 -0.83
C PRO A 183 16.81 12.96 -2.11
N ASP A 184 17.96 12.27 -1.98
CA ASP A 184 18.74 11.76 -3.11
C ASP A 184 17.98 10.63 -3.83
N LEU A 185 17.30 9.76 -3.08
CA LEU A 185 16.40 8.74 -3.65
C LEU A 185 15.30 9.37 -4.52
N ILE A 186 14.66 10.44 -4.04
CA ILE A 186 13.60 11.12 -4.77
C ILE A 186 14.17 11.84 -6.00
N GLU A 187 15.33 12.48 -5.88
CA GLU A 187 15.99 13.18 -6.99
C GLU A 187 16.43 12.21 -8.09
N MET A 188 17.04 11.08 -7.72
CA MET A 188 17.60 10.11 -8.66
C MET A 188 16.55 9.17 -9.26
N ALA A 189 15.59 8.69 -8.47
CA ALA A 189 14.69 7.60 -8.85
C ALA A 189 13.20 7.98 -8.82
N GLY A 190 12.88 9.21 -8.40
CA GLY A 190 11.53 9.76 -8.38
C GLY A 190 10.67 9.29 -7.20
N VAL A 191 9.58 10.04 -6.97
CA VAL A 191 8.64 9.81 -5.86
C VAL A 191 8.01 8.41 -5.92
N ALA A 192 7.67 7.90 -7.10
CA ALA A 192 7.06 6.58 -7.24
C ALA A 192 7.98 5.45 -6.72
N THR A 193 9.29 5.59 -6.88
CA THR A 193 10.26 4.62 -6.35
C THR A 193 10.35 4.74 -4.84
N PHE A 194 10.47 5.96 -4.29
CA PHE A 194 10.37 6.19 -2.84
C PHE A 194 9.12 5.54 -2.23
N ARG A 195 7.94 5.71 -2.84
CA ARG A 195 6.69 5.11 -2.35
C ARG A 195 6.71 3.58 -2.35
N ARG A 196 7.39 2.95 -3.31
CA ARG A 196 7.56 1.49 -3.33
C ARG A 196 8.44 1.01 -2.18
N TYR A 197 9.53 1.70 -1.89
CA TYR A 197 10.37 1.41 -0.72
C TYR A 197 9.64 1.67 0.60
N GLU A 198 8.93 2.80 0.71
CA GLU A 198 8.10 3.15 1.88
C GLU A 198 7.09 2.04 2.18
N ARG A 199 6.41 1.52 1.15
CA ARG A 199 5.48 0.40 1.28
C ARG A 199 6.17 -0.89 1.70
N ALA A 200 7.27 -1.26 1.05
CA ALA A 200 7.99 -2.49 1.35
C ALA A 200 8.56 -2.52 2.78
N CYS A 201 9.08 -1.38 3.26
CA CYS A 201 9.54 -1.23 4.64
C CYS A 201 8.39 -1.37 5.63
N LEU A 202 7.23 -0.75 5.36
CA LEU A 202 6.03 -0.90 6.19
C LEU A 202 5.57 -2.37 6.26
N ASP A 203 5.45 -3.04 5.13
CA ASP A 203 5.03 -4.44 5.06
C ASP A 203 6.00 -5.34 5.85
N ARG A 204 7.31 -5.09 5.77
CA ARG A 204 8.33 -5.81 6.54
C ARG A 204 8.19 -5.60 8.05
N VAL A 205 7.99 -4.36 8.49
CA VAL A 205 7.78 -4.05 9.92
C VAL A 205 6.53 -4.76 10.43
N ILE A 206 5.43 -4.74 9.66
CA ILE A 206 4.19 -5.46 10.00
C ILE A 206 4.43 -6.97 10.06
N ALA A 207 5.21 -7.54 9.17
CA ALA A 207 5.46 -8.99 9.17
C ALA A 207 6.36 -9.45 10.34
N GLN A 208 7.22 -8.57 10.86
CA GLN A 208 8.24 -8.93 11.86
C GLN A 208 7.89 -8.53 13.29
N GLN A 209 6.97 -7.57 13.48
CA GLN A 209 6.70 -6.96 14.77
C GLN A 209 5.23 -7.13 15.16
N ASP A 210 4.95 -7.94 16.17
CA ASP A 210 3.61 -8.06 16.76
C ASP A 210 3.30 -6.89 17.72
N ALA A 211 4.34 -6.24 18.26
CA ALA A 211 4.24 -5.05 19.09
C ALA A 211 5.30 -4.03 18.66
N ALA A 212 4.89 -2.79 18.35
CA ALA A 212 5.81 -1.72 17.95
C ALA A 212 5.15 -0.34 18.02
N VAL A 213 5.95 0.71 18.24
CA VAL A 213 5.56 2.09 17.97
C VAL A 213 6.25 2.54 16.68
N ILE A 214 5.47 2.85 15.65
CA ILE A 214 5.96 3.13 14.29
C ILE A 214 5.73 4.62 14.00
N ALA A 215 6.78 5.37 13.67
CA ALA A 215 6.64 6.73 13.13
C ALA A 215 6.83 6.73 11.61
N THR A 216 5.94 7.43 10.91
CA THR A 216 5.93 7.48 9.44
C THR A 216 6.36 8.84 8.89
N ALA A 217 6.71 8.92 7.61
CA ALA A 217 6.77 10.20 6.89
C ALA A 217 5.41 10.90 6.95
N GLY A 218 5.39 12.24 6.98
CA GLY A 218 4.15 13.01 6.93
C GLY A 218 3.42 12.90 5.59
N GLY A 219 4.09 12.38 4.55
CA GLY A 219 3.50 12.18 3.23
C GLY A 219 2.82 10.83 3.03
N ILE A 220 2.91 9.90 3.99
CA ILE A 220 2.38 8.53 3.82
C ILE A 220 0.89 8.52 3.53
N VAL A 221 0.16 9.47 4.11
CA VAL A 221 -1.30 9.62 3.99
C VAL A 221 -1.76 9.91 2.57
N SER A 222 -0.89 10.49 1.73
CA SER A 222 -1.19 10.81 0.33
C SER A 222 -1.08 9.59 -0.60
N ASN A 223 -0.60 8.43 -0.11
CA ASN A 223 -0.65 7.17 -0.85
C ASN A 223 -1.78 6.31 -0.26
N VAL A 224 -2.91 6.25 -0.99
CA VAL A 224 -4.12 5.55 -0.55
C VAL A 224 -3.86 4.08 -0.21
N GLU A 225 -3.01 3.41 -0.98
CA GLU A 225 -2.71 1.99 -0.81
C GLU A 225 -1.89 1.75 0.47
N THR A 226 -0.76 2.44 0.60
CA THR A 226 0.13 2.31 1.78
C THR A 226 -0.55 2.77 3.06
N PHE A 227 -1.29 3.88 3.00
CA PHE A 227 -2.01 4.38 4.16
C PHE A 227 -3.16 3.45 4.57
N GLY A 228 -3.85 2.85 3.59
CA GLY A 228 -4.86 1.82 3.85
C GLY A 228 -4.27 0.60 4.59
N VAL A 229 -3.07 0.15 4.20
CA VAL A 229 -2.36 -0.92 4.92
C VAL A 229 -2.03 -0.49 6.34
N LEU A 230 -1.47 0.70 6.54
CA LEU A 230 -1.13 1.23 7.86
C LEU A 230 -2.34 1.25 8.81
N LEU A 231 -3.51 1.72 8.32
CA LEU A 231 -4.74 1.81 9.11
C LEU A 231 -5.27 0.41 9.51
N ARG A 232 -5.17 -0.57 8.63
CA ARG A 232 -5.64 -1.95 8.90
C ARG A 232 -4.68 -2.73 9.80
N SER A 233 -3.38 -2.47 9.72
CA SER A 233 -2.35 -3.23 10.43
C SER A 233 -1.85 -2.59 11.73
N THR A 234 -2.30 -1.38 12.08
CA THR A 234 -1.88 -0.66 13.29
C THR A 234 -3.00 0.15 13.92
N HIS A 235 -2.86 0.45 15.22
CA HIS A 235 -3.59 1.50 15.90
C HIS A 235 -2.96 2.87 15.56
N THR A 236 -3.46 3.50 14.51
CA THR A 236 -2.95 4.80 14.05
C THR A 236 -3.44 5.99 14.89
N VAL A 237 -2.52 6.86 15.32
CA VAL A 237 -2.76 8.11 16.04
C VAL A 237 -2.20 9.29 15.25
N TRP A 238 -3.04 10.29 14.99
CA TRP A 238 -2.61 11.56 14.40
C TRP A 238 -2.06 12.49 15.48
N ILE A 239 -0.77 12.80 15.40
CA ILE A 239 -0.12 13.82 16.21
C ILE A 239 -0.31 15.18 15.54
N LYS A 240 -1.17 16.00 16.13
CA LYS A 240 -1.55 17.31 15.64
C LYS A 240 -0.91 18.41 16.48
N ALA A 241 -0.39 19.41 15.79
CA ALA A 241 0.11 20.64 16.39
C ALA A 241 -0.32 21.83 15.52
N ARG A 242 -0.27 23.02 16.08
CA ARG A 242 -0.52 24.26 15.35
C ARG A 242 0.60 24.49 14.32
N PRO A 243 0.30 25.09 13.16
CA PRO A 243 1.28 25.33 12.10
C PRO A 243 2.53 26.10 12.57
N ASP A 244 2.35 27.09 13.44
CA ASP A 244 3.43 27.89 14.01
C ASP A 244 4.40 27.06 14.87
N GLU A 245 3.88 26.11 15.65
CA GLU A 245 4.71 25.18 16.44
C GLU A 245 5.43 24.15 15.56
N HIS A 246 4.79 23.65 14.51
CA HIS A 246 5.46 22.79 13.52
C HIS A 246 6.68 23.50 12.93
N MET A 247 6.48 24.75 12.49
CA MET A 247 7.52 25.58 11.89
C MET A 247 8.69 25.81 12.86
N SER A 248 8.38 26.23 14.09
CA SER A 248 9.40 26.46 15.13
C SER A 248 10.25 25.22 15.39
N ARG A 249 9.61 24.04 15.50
CA ARG A 249 10.30 22.77 15.76
C ARG A 249 11.16 22.31 14.56
N VAL A 250 10.70 22.51 13.32
CA VAL A 250 11.48 22.16 12.12
C VAL A 250 12.73 23.04 11.99
N VAL A 251 12.61 24.34 12.29
CA VAL A 251 13.74 25.27 12.31
C VAL A 251 14.78 24.87 13.36
N GLN A 252 14.33 24.52 14.58
CA GLN A 252 15.21 24.06 15.65
C GLN A 252 15.96 22.76 15.31
N GLN A 253 15.40 21.92 14.42
CA GLN A 253 16.02 20.69 13.94
C GLN A 253 17.05 20.91 12.82
N GLY A 254 17.40 22.17 12.51
CA GLY A 254 18.43 22.52 11.53
C GLY A 254 17.97 22.43 10.07
N ASP A 255 16.67 22.25 9.84
CA ASP A 255 16.08 22.31 8.50
C ASP A 255 15.63 23.74 8.22
N PHE A 256 16.53 24.52 7.60
CA PHE A 256 16.30 25.94 7.30
C PHE A 256 15.53 26.18 6.00
N ARG A 257 15.16 25.14 5.25
CA ARG A 257 14.31 25.24 4.04
C ARG A 257 13.05 26.09 4.26
N PRO A 258 12.38 26.04 5.43
CA PRO A 258 11.24 26.90 5.71
C PRO A 258 11.58 28.38 5.96
N MET A 259 12.80 28.71 6.37
CA MET A 259 13.23 30.10 6.61
C MET A 259 13.64 30.83 5.33
N ALA A 260 14.07 30.11 4.29
CA ALA A 260 14.52 30.70 3.02
C ALA A 260 13.41 31.49 2.29
N LYS A 261 12.13 31.28 2.66
CA LYS A 261 10.95 31.94 2.07
C LYS A 261 9.82 32.19 3.09
N ASN A 262 10.14 32.73 4.27
CA ASN A 262 9.29 32.80 5.49
C ASN A 262 7.76 33.04 5.28
N ARG A 263 7.36 33.91 4.33
CA ARG A 263 5.92 34.18 4.06
C ARG A 263 5.25 33.16 3.13
N GLU A 264 5.96 32.66 2.12
CA GLU A 264 5.47 31.58 1.23
C GLU A 264 5.50 30.23 1.97
N ALA A 265 6.54 29.97 2.77
CA ALA A 265 6.70 28.70 3.48
C ALA A 265 5.58 28.43 4.51
N MET A 266 5.10 29.46 5.22
CA MET A 266 3.94 29.31 6.11
C MET A 266 2.64 29.11 5.34
N ALA A 267 2.47 29.77 4.19
CA ALA A 267 1.32 29.56 3.32
C ALA A 267 1.32 28.13 2.74
N ASP A 268 2.47 27.66 2.26
CA ASP A 268 2.67 26.30 1.76
C ASP A 268 2.42 25.25 2.86
N LEU A 269 2.90 25.48 4.07
CA LEU A 269 2.65 24.60 5.21
C LEU A 269 1.15 24.50 5.52
N ASN A 270 0.45 25.63 5.54
CA ASN A 270 -1.00 25.68 5.73
C ASN A 270 -1.72 24.94 4.60
N ALA A 271 -1.33 25.16 3.34
CA ALA A 271 -1.90 24.47 2.19
C ALA A 271 -1.68 22.95 2.26
N ILE A 272 -0.50 22.49 2.69
CA ILE A 272 -0.22 21.07 2.90
C ILE A 272 -1.09 20.49 4.03
N LEU A 273 -1.25 21.22 5.14
CA LEU A 273 -2.10 20.80 6.25
C LEU A 273 -3.56 20.68 5.81
N GLU A 274 -4.07 21.69 5.11
CA GLU A 274 -5.44 21.71 4.61
C GLU A 274 -5.68 20.55 3.63
N ALA A 275 -4.78 20.36 2.66
CA ALA A 275 -4.87 19.28 1.69
C ALA A 275 -4.81 17.88 2.32
N ARG A 276 -4.11 17.71 3.45
CA ARG A 276 -3.95 16.40 4.14
C ARG A 276 -4.87 16.21 5.34
N ALA A 277 -5.63 17.23 5.74
CA ALA A 277 -6.44 17.20 6.96
C ALA A 277 -7.46 16.05 6.93
N ALA A 278 -8.15 15.87 5.81
CA ALA A 278 -9.12 14.78 5.62
C ALA A 278 -8.45 13.40 5.71
N ASP A 279 -7.26 13.24 5.14
CA ASP A 279 -6.54 11.97 5.23
C ASP A 279 -6.03 11.67 6.64
N TYR A 280 -5.46 12.67 7.33
CA TYR A 280 -5.04 12.51 8.72
C TYR A 280 -6.21 12.19 9.66
N ALA A 281 -7.39 12.76 9.39
CA ALA A 281 -8.59 12.52 10.19
C ALA A 281 -9.10 11.07 10.12
N ARG A 282 -8.60 10.25 9.19
CA ARG A 282 -8.89 8.81 9.13
C ARG A 282 -8.15 7.99 10.19
N ALA A 283 -7.24 8.59 10.96
CA ALA A 283 -6.61 7.93 12.11
C ALA A 283 -7.65 7.55 13.17
N HIS A 284 -7.38 6.49 13.93
CA HIS A 284 -8.29 6.00 14.98
C HIS A 284 -8.37 6.94 16.20
N ALA A 285 -7.36 7.80 16.38
CA ALA A 285 -7.35 8.82 17.42
C ALA A 285 -6.52 10.03 17.01
N VAL A 286 -6.78 11.16 17.67
CA VAL A 286 -6.04 12.42 17.50
C VAL A 286 -5.42 12.82 18.84
N LEU A 287 -4.15 13.21 18.81
CA LEU A 287 -3.45 13.84 19.93
C LEU A 287 -3.10 15.28 19.54
N GLU A 288 -3.74 16.24 20.18
CA GLU A 288 -3.34 17.65 20.12
C GLU A 288 -2.18 17.89 21.09
N THR A 289 -1.06 18.40 20.56
CA THR A 289 0.18 18.64 21.34
C THR A 289 0.47 20.13 21.57
N SER A 290 -0.38 21.01 21.04
CA SER A 290 -0.12 22.45 21.09
C SER A 290 -0.34 23.06 22.47
N GLY A 291 0.63 23.87 22.89
CA GLY A 291 0.68 24.47 24.22
C GLY A 291 0.93 23.49 25.38
N ASP A 292 1.10 22.19 25.10
CA ASP A 292 1.37 21.20 26.14
C ASP A 292 2.87 20.89 26.27
N PRO A 293 3.40 20.75 27.51
CA PRO A 293 4.71 20.16 27.73
C PRO A 293 4.78 18.74 27.15
N ILE A 294 6.00 18.30 26.83
CA ILE A 294 6.25 16.98 26.24
C ILE A 294 5.73 15.87 27.17
N GLU A 295 5.94 16.01 28.47
CA GLU A 295 5.53 15.05 29.51
C GLU A 295 4.02 14.85 29.49
N ARG A 296 3.25 15.95 29.45
CA ARG A 296 1.79 15.92 29.39
C ARG A 296 1.29 15.31 28.07
N SER A 297 1.95 15.63 26.96
CA SER A 297 1.65 15.04 25.65
C SER A 297 1.91 13.53 25.64
N CYS A 298 2.99 13.07 26.29
CA CYS A 298 3.30 11.65 26.47
C CYS A 298 2.26 10.92 27.32
N GLU A 299 1.83 11.51 28.44
CA GLU A 299 0.78 10.93 29.28
C GLU A 299 -0.54 10.76 28.51
N LYS A 300 -0.95 11.80 27.78
CA LYS A 300 -2.14 11.74 26.91
C LYS A 300 -2.00 10.67 25.85
N LEU A 301 -0.85 10.59 25.18
CA LEU A 301 -0.58 9.58 24.16
C LEU A 301 -0.63 8.17 24.75
N LEU A 302 -0.06 7.95 25.94
CA LEU A 302 -0.10 6.67 26.63
C LEU A 302 -1.54 6.25 26.95
N GLN A 303 -2.39 7.18 27.41
CA GLN A 303 -3.80 6.90 27.67
C GLN A 303 -4.56 6.53 26.40
N ILE A 304 -4.34 7.26 25.30
CA ILE A 304 -4.92 6.95 23.98
C ILE A 304 -4.46 5.56 23.52
N ALA A 305 -3.16 5.29 23.58
CA ALA A 305 -2.56 4.01 23.20
C ALA A 305 -3.17 2.84 23.97
N LYS A 306 -3.25 2.94 25.31
CA LYS A 306 -3.85 1.89 26.15
C LYS A 306 -5.32 1.64 25.80
N ARG A 307 -6.09 2.69 25.52
CA ARG A 307 -7.49 2.55 25.09
C ARG A 307 -7.60 1.81 23.76
N LEU A 308 -6.80 2.20 22.78
CA LEU A 308 -6.80 1.58 21.45
C LEU A 308 -6.37 0.11 21.50
N LEU A 309 -5.37 -0.22 22.31
CA LEU A 309 -4.91 -1.60 22.51
C LEU A 309 -5.93 -2.45 23.28
N ALA A 310 -6.76 -1.84 24.13
CA ALA A 310 -7.80 -2.53 24.90
C ALA A 310 -9.10 -2.77 24.11
N SER A 311 -9.37 -1.97 23.08
CA SER A 311 -10.50 -2.23 22.17
C SER A 311 -10.19 -3.45 21.29
N ALA A 312 -10.81 -4.58 21.60
CA ALA A 312 -10.77 -5.78 20.76
C ALA A 312 -11.27 -5.45 19.34
N PRO A 313 -10.77 -6.14 18.28
CA PRO A 313 -11.39 -6.03 16.97
C PRO A 313 -12.87 -6.46 17.08
N PRO A 314 -13.79 -5.84 16.29
CA PRO A 314 -15.18 -6.30 16.27
C PRO A 314 -15.22 -7.79 15.97
N GLU A 315 -15.95 -8.55 16.80
CA GLU A 315 -16.17 -9.98 16.56
C GLU A 315 -16.73 -10.16 15.14
N ARG A 316 -16.09 -11.03 14.37
CA ARG A 316 -16.57 -11.40 13.04
C ARG A 316 -18.01 -11.91 13.20
N PRO A 317 -18.99 -11.38 12.44
CA PRO A 317 -20.31 -11.98 12.44
C PRO A 317 -20.16 -13.47 12.06
N PRO A 318 -20.86 -14.39 12.75
CA PRO A 318 -20.76 -15.81 12.45
C PRO A 318 -21.05 -16.02 10.96
N PRO A 319 -20.31 -16.92 10.28
CA PRO A 319 -20.60 -17.23 8.89
C PRO A 319 -22.08 -17.60 8.79
N ALA A 320 -22.78 -17.00 7.83
CA ALA A 320 -24.17 -17.34 7.57
C ALA A 320 -24.27 -18.86 7.41
N ALA A 321 -25.15 -19.49 8.18
CA ALA A 321 -25.39 -20.93 8.14
C ALA A 321 -25.78 -21.32 6.72
N GLY A 322 -24.81 -21.81 5.93
CA GLY A 322 -24.98 -22.06 4.50
C GLY A 322 -23.77 -22.66 3.80
N GLU A 323 -22.55 -22.51 4.32
CA GLU A 323 -21.34 -23.13 3.75
C GLU A 323 -20.73 -24.17 4.70
N ILE A 324 -21.48 -25.26 4.93
CA ILE A 324 -20.88 -26.56 5.30
C ILE A 324 -21.43 -27.59 4.31
N LEU A 325 -20.93 -27.51 3.08
CA LEU A 325 -21.04 -28.49 1.99
C LEU A 325 -19.91 -28.04 1.03
N SER A 326 -18.77 -28.69 0.86
CA SER A 326 -18.43 -30.10 0.94
C SER A 326 -16.90 -30.20 0.95
N ASP A 327 -16.31 -30.72 2.02
CA ASP A 327 -14.92 -31.19 2.00
C ASP A 327 -14.88 -32.65 2.43
N HIS A 328 -15.58 -33.51 1.68
CA HIS A 328 -15.49 -34.96 1.76
C HIS A 328 -15.52 -35.52 0.33
N ALA A 329 -14.36 -35.58 -0.31
CA ALA A 329 -13.96 -36.67 -1.21
C ALA A 329 -12.63 -36.34 -1.89
N ARG A 330 -11.51 -36.78 -1.29
CA ARG A 330 -10.43 -37.53 -1.98
C ARG A 330 -9.32 -37.92 -1.00
N GLY A 331 -9.56 -39.01 -0.29
CA GLY A 331 -8.54 -39.93 0.23
C GLY A 331 -9.06 -41.34 -0.01
N GLY A 332 -8.33 -42.15 -0.79
CA GLY A 332 -8.69 -43.54 -1.17
C GLY A 332 -8.69 -44.53 0.01
N PRO A 333 -8.71 -45.88 -0.20
CA PRO A 333 -8.24 -46.62 -1.39
C PRO A 333 -9.13 -47.79 -1.87
N LEU A 334 -8.96 -48.20 -3.14
CA LEU A 334 -8.80 -49.57 -3.67
C LEU A 334 -8.75 -49.52 -5.20
#